data_AF-A0A3D4IG77-F1
#
_entry.id   AF-A0A3D4IG77-F1
#
_cell.length_a   1.000
_cell.length_b   1.000
_cell.length_c   1.000
_cell.angle_alpha   90.00
_cell.angle_beta   90.00
_cell.angle_gamma   90.00
#
_symmetry.space_group_name_H-M   'P 1'
#
loop_
_entity.id
_entity.type
_entity.pdbx_description
1 polymer ?
#
loop_
_entity_poly.entity_id
_entity_poly.type
_entity_poly.pdbx_seq_one_letter_code
_entity_poly.pdbx_strand_id
1 'polypeptide(L)'
;MNVLILEPYYGRSRKRFVEGLTEHSRHEIQVVSMSARYWQWRLQGGAVTLAHKALEALDNGFVPNVILASDMVNLAAFKALTNGRFSGVPMVMYFHNNRLTYPLSPTEHRDPAFGYINYLSALVADYLVFNSQSHLQEFTGALPAFLGTYPDYTHLEKAQEIRQKSRVLHRGISLRQFDAFTDATEPVGWGVGMKPPIILWNHRWEYDQNPHAFFRLL
;
A
#
# COMPACT_ATOMS: atom_id res chain seq x y z
N MET A 1 14.29 -18.36 0.85
CA MET A 1 14.64 -17.19 0.03
C MET A 1 14.67 -15.98 0.93
N ASN A 2 15.51 -15.02 0.60
CA ASN A 2 15.72 -13.79 1.34
C ASN A 2 14.87 -12.69 0.70
N VAL A 3 14.04 -12.02 1.48
CA VAL A 3 13.14 -10.96 1.02
C VAL A 3 13.49 -9.67 1.75
N LEU A 4 13.86 -8.64 1.00
CA LEU A 4 14.07 -7.30 1.54
C LEU A 4 12.79 -6.48 1.38
N ILE A 5 12.16 -6.11 2.50
CA ILE A 5 10.97 -5.26 2.49
C ILE A 5 11.37 -3.80 2.62
N LEU A 6 10.86 -2.95 1.74
CA LEU A 6 11.01 -1.49 1.79
C LEU A 6 9.69 -0.84 2.20
N GLU A 7 9.62 -0.28 3.41
CA GLU A 7 8.42 0.41 3.93
C GLU A 7 8.77 1.74 4.63
N PRO A 8 8.74 2.87 3.91
CA PRO A 8 9.12 4.17 4.45
C PRO A 8 8.03 4.77 5.37
N TYR A 9 6.84 4.20 5.43
CA TYR A 9 5.76 4.62 6.32
C TYR A 9 5.31 3.45 7.21
N TYR A 10 6.20 3.04 8.10
CA TYR A 10 6.01 1.86 8.95
C TYR A 10 5.14 2.14 10.17
N GLY A 11 3.82 2.13 9.98
CA GLY A 11 2.85 2.37 11.05
C GLY A 11 1.47 1.82 10.73
N ARG A 12 0.63 1.71 11.78
CA ARG A 12 -0.77 1.25 11.70
C ARG A 12 -0.91 -0.01 10.81
N SER A 13 -1.78 0.04 9.80
CA SER A 13 -2.09 -1.08 8.91
C SER A 13 -0.91 -1.58 8.07
N ARG A 14 0.03 -0.70 7.70
CA ARG A 14 1.25 -1.09 6.95
C ARG A 14 2.19 -1.89 7.83
N LYS A 15 2.42 -1.43 9.06
CA LYS A 15 3.19 -2.16 10.07
C LYS A 15 2.56 -3.54 10.32
N ARG A 16 1.23 -3.61 10.52
CA ARG A 16 0.52 -4.88 10.70
C ARG A 16 0.64 -5.83 9.51
N PHE A 17 0.57 -5.31 8.29
CA PHE A 17 0.77 -6.12 7.09
C PHE A 17 2.18 -6.72 7.03
N VAL A 18 3.21 -5.90 7.26
CA VAL A 18 4.60 -6.37 7.24
C VAL A 18 4.86 -7.35 8.37
N GLU A 19 4.40 -7.07 9.60
CA GLU A 19 4.53 -7.99 10.74
C GLU A 19 3.85 -9.34 10.47
N GLY A 20 2.61 -9.33 9.97
CA GLY A 20 1.89 -10.55 9.64
C GLY A 20 2.53 -11.34 8.50
N LEU A 21 3.07 -10.64 7.49
CA LEU A 21 3.84 -11.29 6.44
C LEU A 21 5.11 -11.92 6.99
N THR A 22 5.85 -11.22 7.87
CA THR A 22 7.06 -11.76 8.52
C THR A 22 6.73 -12.97 9.40
N GLU A 23 5.68 -12.89 10.21
CA GLU A 23 5.28 -13.95 11.15
C GLU A 23 4.80 -15.22 10.45
N HIS A 24 4.09 -15.10 9.33
CA HIS A 24 3.49 -16.23 8.63
C HIS A 24 4.25 -16.67 7.36
N SER A 25 5.44 -16.12 7.13
CA SER A 25 6.27 -16.48 5.99
C SER A 25 7.27 -17.59 6.35
N ARG A 26 7.53 -18.46 5.39
CA ARG A 26 8.64 -19.43 5.41
C ARG A 26 9.97 -18.84 4.90
N HIS A 27 9.97 -17.55 4.56
CA HIS A 27 11.10 -16.85 3.96
C HIS A 27 11.82 -16.00 5.00
N GLU A 28 13.11 -15.81 4.82
CA GLU A 28 13.89 -14.91 5.65
C GLU A 28 13.60 -13.48 5.20
N ILE A 29 13.05 -12.66 6.09
CA ILE A 29 12.59 -11.31 5.77
C ILE A 29 13.41 -10.30 6.57
N GLN A 30 14.06 -9.39 5.85
CA GLN A 30 14.66 -8.20 6.44
C GLN A 30 13.84 -6.96 6.07
N VAL A 31 13.47 -6.17 7.06
CA VAL A 31 12.64 -4.97 6.86
C VAL A 31 13.50 -3.72 6.97
N VAL A 32 13.58 -2.96 5.88
CA VAL A 32 14.16 -1.62 5.85
C VAL A 32 13.03 -0.61 5.86
N SER A 33 12.93 0.14 6.95
CA SER A 33 11.80 1.02 7.19
C SER A 33 12.15 2.37 7.80
N MET A 34 11.15 3.25 7.83
CA MET A 34 11.20 4.55 8.48
C MET A 34 9.91 4.80 9.28
N SER A 35 9.97 5.74 10.24
CA SER A 35 8.80 6.08 11.05
C SER A 35 7.65 6.64 10.21
N ALA A 36 6.42 6.24 10.54
CA ALA A 36 5.18 6.66 9.89
C ALA A 36 4.79 8.11 10.22
N ARG A 37 5.60 9.06 9.76
CA ARG A 37 5.41 10.51 9.89
C ARG A 37 5.76 11.17 8.57
N TYR A 38 5.14 12.32 8.28
CA TYR A 38 5.42 13.13 7.08
C TYR A 38 5.34 12.31 5.79
N TRP A 39 4.16 11.76 5.49
CA TRP A 39 3.99 10.81 4.39
C TRP A 39 4.45 11.37 3.04
N GLN A 40 4.25 12.66 2.78
CA GLN A 40 4.74 13.34 1.57
C GLN A 40 6.27 13.25 1.47
N TRP A 41 6.96 13.52 2.58
CA TRP A 41 8.41 13.39 2.67
C TRP A 41 8.87 11.92 2.55
N ARG A 42 8.11 10.96 3.08
CA ARG A 42 8.41 9.53 2.91
C ARG A 42 8.32 9.11 1.44
N LEU A 43 7.36 9.64 0.70
CA LEU A 43 7.20 9.36 -0.72
C LEU A 43 8.30 10.01 -1.58
N GLN A 44 8.68 11.25 -1.28
CA GLN A 44 9.69 11.99 -2.07
C GLN A 44 11.13 11.66 -1.64
N GLY A 45 11.46 11.85 -0.36
CA GLY A 45 12.83 11.74 0.17
C GLY A 45 13.16 10.37 0.79
N GLY A 46 12.16 9.52 1.02
CA GLY A 46 12.37 8.23 1.70
C GLY A 46 13.33 7.29 0.96
N ALA A 47 13.39 7.37 -0.38
CA ALA A 47 14.27 6.53 -1.20
C ALA A 47 15.75 6.66 -0.82
N VAL A 48 16.21 7.84 -0.40
CA VAL A 48 17.61 8.06 0.03
C VAL A 48 17.94 7.25 1.28
N THR A 49 17.10 7.35 2.30
CA THR A 49 17.29 6.59 3.54
C THR A 49 17.12 5.10 3.33
N LEU A 50 16.13 4.68 2.53
CA LEU A 50 15.92 3.27 2.21
C LEU A 50 17.10 2.68 1.44
N ALA A 51 17.67 3.41 0.47
CA ALA A 51 18.83 2.99 -0.28
C ALA A 51 20.04 2.76 0.64
N HIS A 52 20.36 3.72 1.51
CA HIS A 52 21.45 3.58 2.47
C HIS A 52 21.28 2.32 3.34
N LYS A 53 20.11 2.15 3.96
CA LYS A 53 19.82 0.99 4.82
C LYS A 53 19.82 -0.34 4.07
N ALA A 54 19.36 -0.35 2.81
CA ALA A 54 19.37 -1.55 1.97
C ALA A 54 20.80 -1.95 1.58
N LEU A 55 21.67 -0.97 1.29
CA LEU A 55 23.09 -1.22 1.02
C LEU A 55 23.82 -1.72 2.28
N GLU A 56 23.53 -1.13 3.43
CA GLU A 56 24.05 -1.60 4.73
C GLU A 56 23.64 -3.05 5.00
N ALA A 57 22.38 -3.42 4.72
CA ALA A 57 21.93 -4.81 4.82
C ALA A 57 22.73 -5.75 3.92
N LEU A 58 22.98 -5.34 2.67
CA LEU A 58 23.75 -6.10 1.70
C LEU A 58 25.22 -6.25 2.12
N ASP A 59 25.84 -5.17 2.62
CA ASP A 59 27.22 -5.16 3.10
C ASP A 59 27.38 -6.03 4.37
N ASN A 60 26.32 -6.16 5.17
CA ASN A 60 26.24 -7.08 6.32
C ASN A 60 25.92 -8.54 5.93
N GLY A 61 25.92 -8.86 4.63
CA GLY A 61 25.77 -10.23 4.12
C GLY A 61 24.34 -10.65 3.78
N PHE A 62 23.33 -9.79 3.95
CA PHE A 62 21.96 -10.11 3.53
C PHE A 62 21.79 -9.90 2.02
N VAL A 63 21.86 -10.99 1.26
CA VAL A 63 21.66 -10.96 -0.20
C VAL A 63 20.19 -11.27 -0.52
N PRO A 64 19.37 -10.29 -0.95
CA PRO A 64 17.97 -10.54 -1.25
C PRO A 64 17.78 -11.30 -2.57
N ASN A 65 16.82 -12.22 -2.57
CA ASN A 65 16.32 -12.85 -3.81
C ASN A 65 15.15 -12.06 -4.41
N VAL A 66 14.43 -11.29 -3.59
CA VAL A 66 13.31 -10.41 -3.98
C VAL A 66 13.35 -9.15 -3.13
N ILE A 67 13.05 -8.01 -3.73
CA ILE A 67 12.72 -6.77 -3.00
C ILE A 67 11.21 -6.56 -3.07
N LEU A 68 10.56 -6.43 -1.91
CA LEU A 68 9.15 -6.08 -1.80
C LEU A 68 9.01 -4.64 -1.30
N ALA A 69 8.62 -3.73 -2.17
CA ALA A 69 8.42 -2.32 -1.86
C ALA A 69 6.93 -1.99 -1.68
N SER A 70 6.59 -1.08 -0.78
CA SER A 70 5.22 -0.54 -0.70
C SER A 70 4.99 0.61 -1.68
N ASP A 71 3.73 0.96 -1.95
CA ASP A 71 3.33 2.13 -2.77
C ASP A 71 3.87 3.48 -2.29
N MET A 72 4.45 3.52 -1.09
CA MET A 72 5.05 4.71 -0.51
C MET A 72 6.54 4.87 -0.86
N VAL A 73 7.14 3.91 -1.57
CA VAL A 73 8.52 3.97 -2.04
C VAL A 73 8.55 4.63 -3.41
N ASN A 74 9.36 5.68 -3.56
CA ASN A 74 9.81 6.11 -4.90
C ASN A 74 10.83 5.09 -5.42
N LEU A 75 10.33 4.05 -6.08
CA LEU A 75 11.13 2.89 -6.48
C LEU A 75 12.11 3.26 -7.61
N ALA A 76 11.75 4.21 -8.46
CA ALA A 76 12.64 4.72 -9.51
C ALA A 76 13.88 5.39 -8.91
N ALA A 77 13.70 6.26 -7.91
CA ALA A 77 14.81 6.87 -7.18
C ALA A 77 15.63 5.85 -6.40
N PHE A 78 14.98 4.90 -5.71
CA PHE A 78 15.68 3.82 -5.01
C PHE A 78 16.59 3.03 -5.97
N LYS A 79 16.05 2.57 -7.10
CA LYS A 79 16.80 1.78 -8.10
C LYS A 79 18.01 2.55 -8.64
N ALA A 80 17.86 3.86 -8.88
CA ALA A 80 18.96 4.72 -9.32
C ALA A 80 20.05 4.89 -8.24
N LEU A 81 19.65 5.08 -6.98
CA LEU A 81 20.58 5.26 -5.85
C LEU A 81 21.32 3.96 -5.48
N THR A 82 20.77 2.81 -5.83
CA THR A 82 21.37 1.49 -5.59
C THR A 82 21.87 0.84 -6.89
N ASN A 83 22.13 1.64 -7.93
CA ASN A 83 22.42 1.14 -9.27
C ASN A 83 23.54 0.08 -9.26
N GLY A 84 23.34 -1.01 -10.00
CA GLY A 84 24.26 -2.15 -10.06
C GLY A 84 24.24 -3.10 -8.85
N ARG A 85 23.84 -2.64 -7.66
CA ARG A 85 23.86 -3.48 -6.42
C ARG A 85 22.73 -4.49 -6.35
N PHE A 86 21.59 -4.19 -6.97
CA PHE A 86 20.40 -5.06 -7.03
C PHE A 86 19.96 -5.39 -8.46
N SER A 87 20.88 -5.34 -9.44
CA SER A 87 20.55 -5.45 -10.88
C SER A 87 19.89 -6.77 -11.29
N GLY A 88 20.13 -7.86 -10.55
CA GLY A 88 19.50 -9.17 -10.76
C GLY A 88 18.36 -9.50 -9.80
N VAL A 89 17.96 -8.57 -8.93
CA VAL A 89 16.97 -8.83 -7.88
C VAL A 89 15.60 -8.30 -8.33
N PRO A 90 14.60 -9.17 -8.57
CA PRO A 90 13.26 -8.73 -8.93
C PRO A 90 12.64 -7.85 -7.85
N MET A 91 12.07 -6.72 -8.27
CA MET A 91 11.39 -5.75 -7.42
C MET A 91 9.88 -5.87 -7.60
N VAL A 92 9.20 -6.29 -6.54
CA VAL A 92 7.75 -6.37 -6.45
C VAL A 92 7.24 -5.15 -5.69
N MET A 93 6.24 -4.46 -6.22
CA MET A 93 5.62 -3.31 -5.55
C MET A 93 4.18 -3.62 -5.14
N TYR A 94 3.90 -3.51 -3.84
CA TYR A 94 2.58 -3.75 -3.25
C TYR A 94 1.84 -2.44 -2.97
N PHE A 95 0.68 -2.28 -3.61
CA PHE A 95 -0.20 -1.12 -3.49
C PHE A 95 -1.25 -1.31 -2.40
N HIS A 96 -1.02 -0.69 -1.23
CA HIS A 96 -2.01 -0.58 -0.15
C HIS A 96 -3.06 0.48 -0.44
N ASN A 97 -2.63 1.54 -1.11
CA ASN A 97 -3.42 2.60 -1.71
C ASN A 97 -2.59 3.19 -2.86
N ASN A 98 -3.08 4.24 -3.50
CA ASN A 98 -2.33 4.96 -4.53
C ASN A 98 -2.60 6.45 -4.40
N ARG A 99 -1.68 7.29 -4.87
CA ARG A 99 -1.77 8.76 -4.80
C ARG A 99 -2.51 9.38 -5.97
N LEU A 100 -2.83 8.56 -6.97
CA LEU A 100 -3.51 8.97 -8.19
C LEU A 100 -5.01 9.22 -7.96
N THR A 101 -5.65 8.38 -7.16
CA THR A 101 -7.11 8.35 -6.98
C THR A 101 -7.55 8.42 -5.53
N TYR A 102 -6.62 8.49 -4.55
CA TYR A 102 -6.95 8.59 -3.13
C TYR A 102 -8.01 9.66 -2.86
N PRO A 103 -9.08 9.36 -2.11
CA PRO A 103 -10.15 10.30 -1.83
C PRO A 103 -9.61 11.48 -1.01
N LEU A 104 -9.93 12.69 -1.46
CA LEU A 104 -9.58 13.94 -0.79
C LEU A 104 -10.85 14.63 -0.32
N SER A 105 -10.76 15.34 0.79
CA SER A 105 -11.84 16.25 1.20
C SER A 105 -11.99 17.39 0.18
N PRO A 106 -13.15 18.08 0.12
CA PRO A 106 -13.40 19.16 -0.83
C PRO A 106 -12.43 20.34 -0.72
N THR A 107 -11.74 20.49 0.41
CA THR A 107 -10.76 21.56 0.66
C THR A 107 -9.33 21.16 0.28
N GLU A 108 -9.08 19.88 0.05
CA GLU A 108 -7.75 19.35 -0.28
C GLU A 108 -7.54 19.30 -1.79
N HIS A 109 -6.32 19.59 -2.20
CA HIS A 109 -5.92 19.56 -3.60
C HIS A 109 -4.90 18.45 -3.82
N ARG A 110 -5.08 17.70 -4.91
CA ARG A 110 -4.14 16.64 -5.28
C ARG A 110 -2.88 17.27 -5.86
N ASP A 111 -1.73 16.98 -5.27
CA ASP A 111 -0.45 17.26 -5.90
C ASP A 111 -0.14 16.15 -6.92
N PRO A 112 -0.10 16.46 -8.23
CA PRO A 112 0.13 15.47 -9.28
C PRO A 112 1.51 14.81 -9.16
N ALA A 113 2.50 15.44 -8.51
CA ALA A 113 3.83 14.87 -8.34
C ALA A 113 3.80 13.53 -7.60
N PHE A 114 2.90 13.35 -6.62
CA PHE A 114 2.77 12.08 -5.89
C PHE A 114 2.17 10.97 -6.75
N GLY A 115 1.18 11.30 -7.59
CA GLY A 115 0.65 10.39 -8.59
C GLY A 115 1.73 9.98 -9.60
N TYR A 116 2.55 10.94 -10.03
CA TYR A 116 3.65 10.68 -10.96
C TYR A 116 4.74 9.79 -10.35
N ILE A 117 5.06 9.94 -9.05
CA ILE A 117 5.97 9.02 -8.35
C ILE A 117 5.41 7.59 -8.34
N ASN A 118 4.10 7.41 -8.07
CA ASN A 118 3.47 6.09 -8.16
C ASN A 118 3.53 5.52 -9.58
N TYR A 119 3.31 6.35 -10.60
CA TYR A 119 3.44 5.95 -12.01
C TYR A 119 4.87 5.48 -12.35
N LEU A 120 5.90 6.30 -12.09
CA LEU A 120 7.30 5.93 -12.34
C LEU A 120 7.71 4.68 -11.56
N SER A 121 7.29 4.58 -10.30
CA SER A 121 7.58 3.41 -9.46
C SER A 121 6.92 2.14 -10.01
N ALA A 122 5.68 2.26 -10.49
CA ALA A 122 4.98 1.17 -11.16
C ALA A 122 5.67 0.76 -12.47
N LEU A 123 6.23 1.71 -13.24
CA LEU A 123 6.99 1.40 -14.45
C LEU A 123 8.27 0.61 -14.17
N VAL A 124 9.03 0.96 -13.14
CA VAL A 124 10.33 0.31 -12.87
C VAL A 124 10.23 -1.00 -12.08
N ALA A 125 9.09 -1.26 -11.42
CA ALA A 125 8.83 -2.53 -10.75
C ALA A 125 8.71 -3.68 -11.76
N ASP A 126 9.23 -4.86 -11.43
CA ASP A 126 9.09 -6.05 -12.27
C ASP A 126 7.68 -6.64 -12.15
N TYR A 127 7.10 -6.59 -10.95
CA TYR A 127 5.74 -7.02 -10.68
C TYR A 127 5.00 -6.03 -9.80
N LEU A 128 3.70 -5.89 -10.05
CA LEU A 128 2.81 -5.05 -9.27
C LEU A 128 1.75 -5.89 -8.59
N VAL A 129 1.45 -5.58 -7.34
CA VAL A 129 0.44 -6.28 -6.55
C VAL A 129 -0.52 -5.27 -5.96
N PHE A 130 -1.80 -5.44 -6.21
CA PHE A 130 -2.88 -4.60 -5.68
C PHE A 130 -3.69 -5.36 -4.63
N ASN A 131 -4.12 -4.66 -3.59
CA ASN A 131 -4.93 -5.25 -2.51
C ASN A 131 -6.35 -5.64 -2.93
N SER A 132 -6.85 -5.21 -4.09
CA SER A 132 -8.14 -5.59 -4.66
C SER A 132 -8.18 -5.41 -6.18
N GLN A 133 -9.16 -6.07 -6.81
CA GLN A 133 -9.44 -5.89 -8.24
C GLN A 133 -9.93 -4.47 -8.57
N SER A 134 -10.75 -3.88 -7.69
CA SER A 134 -11.22 -2.50 -7.85
C SER A 134 -10.08 -1.51 -7.81
N HIS A 135 -9.13 -1.66 -6.90
CA HIS A 135 -7.98 -0.77 -6.78
C HIS A 135 -7.06 -0.84 -8.01
N LEU A 136 -6.83 -2.05 -8.55
CA LEU A 136 -6.10 -2.22 -9.81
C LEU A 136 -6.79 -1.50 -10.96
N GLN A 137 -8.11 -1.70 -11.11
CA GLN A 137 -8.90 -1.06 -12.16
C GLN A 137 -8.93 0.47 -12.01
N GLU A 138 -9.09 0.96 -10.79
CA GLU A 138 -9.10 2.39 -10.47
C GLU A 138 -7.76 3.04 -10.82
N PHE A 139 -6.65 2.47 -10.36
CA PHE A 139 -5.31 2.99 -10.65
C PHE A 139 -5.02 2.98 -12.15
N THR A 140 -5.17 1.82 -12.81
CA THR A 140 -4.84 1.69 -14.24
C THR A 140 -5.81 2.45 -15.16
N GLY A 141 -7.08 2.58 -14.77
CA GLY A 141 -8.09 3.34 -15.50
C GLY A 141 -7.93 4.85 -15.36
N ALA A 142 -7.37 5.34 -14.25
CA ALA A 142 -7.10 6.76 -14.06
C ALA A 142 -5.82 7.25 -14.76
N LEU A 143 -4.87 6.35 -15.06
CA LEU A 143 -3.58 6.72 -15.66
C LEU A 143 -3.73 7.47 -16.99
N PRO A 144 -4.55 7.06 -17.98
CA PRO A 144 -4.68 7.78 -19.24
C PRO A 144 -5.16 9.22 -19.07
N ALA A 145 -6.16 9.45 -18.23
CA ALA A 145 -6.68 10.80 -17.96
C ALA A 145 -5.63 11.67 -17.26
N PHE A 146 -4.90 11.11 -16.28
CA PHE A 146 -3.84 11.79 -15.57
C PHE A 146 -2.65 12.14 -16.47
N LEU A 147 -2.18 11.18 -17.28
CA LEU A 147 -1.08 11.41 -18.20
C LEU A 147 -1.47 12.37 -19.34
N GLY A 148 -2.73 12.34 -19.75
CA GLY A 148 -3.29 13.26 -20.75
C GLY A 148 -3.35 14.73 -20.31
N THR A 149 -3.11 15.06 -19.03
CA THR A 149 -3.00 16.47 -18.59
C THR A 149 -1.64 17.09 -18.89
N TYR A 150 -0.65 16.29 -19.28
CA TYR A 150 0.69 16.76 -19.61
C TYR A 150 0.80 17.16 -21.10
N PRO A 151 1.65 18.14 -21.44
CA PRO A 151 1.61 18.80 -22.74
C PRO A 151 2.04 17.94 -23.93
N ASP A 152 2.95 16.98 -23.73
CA ASP A 152 3.49 16.12 -24.80
C ASP A 152 4.07 14.81 -24.23
N TYR A 153 4.33 13.83 -25.10
CA TYR A 153 4.95 12.53 -24.78
C TYR A 153 4.30 11.87 -23.56
N THR A 154 2.98 11.78 -23.57
CA THR A 154 2.19 11.33 -22.41
C THR A 154 2.29 9.83 -22.16
N HIS A 155 2.76 9.05 -23.13
CA HIS A 155 3.03 7.61 -23.00
C HIS A 155 1.82 6.81 -22.46
N LEU A 156 0.61 7.11 -22.95
CA LEU A 156 -0.64 6.53 -22.45
C LEU A 156 -0.66 4.99 -22.54
N GLU A 157 0.04 4.43 -23.52
CA GLU A 157 0.19 2.99 -23.73
C GLU A 157 0.81 2.28 -22.51
N LYS A 158 1.60 3.00 -21.71
CA LYS A 158 2.22 2.46 -20.50
C LYS A 158 1.24 2.04 -19.42
N ALA A 159 0.01 2.58 -19.43
CA ALA A 159 -1.05 2.09 -18.56
C ALA A 159 -1.36 0.60 -18.80
N GLN A 160 -1.28 0.13 -20.05
CA GLN A 160 -1.49 -1.27 -20.40
C GLN A 160 -0.32 -2.15 -19.95
N GLU A 161 0.93 -1.69 -20.10
CA GLU A 161 2.12 -2.40 -19.61
C GLU A 161 2.07 -2.60 -18.09
N ILE A 162 1.73 -1.54 -17.35
CA ILE A 162 1.50 -1.59 -15.90
C ILE A 162 0.43 -2.64 -15.57
N ARG A 163 -0.70 -2.63 -16.29
CA ARG A 163 -1.79 -3.59 -16.07
C ARG A 163 -1.35 -5.04 -16.33
N GLN A 164 -0.56 -5.30 -17.37
CA GLN A 164 -0.12 -6.67 -17.73
C GLN A 164 0.75 -7.33 -16.65
N LYS A 165 1.62 -6.56 -15.99
CA LYS A 165 2.46 -7.03 -14.88
C LYS A 165 1.81 -6.90 -13.50
N SER A 166 0.54 -6.50 -13.43
CA SER A 166 -0.23 -6.37 -12.19
C SER A 166 -0.97 -7.64 -11.81
N ARG A 167 -1.02 -7.95 -10.52
CA ARG A 167 -1.80 -9.03 -9.93
C ARG A 167 -2.56 -8.53 -8.71
N VAL A 168 -3.60 -9.25 -8.32
CA VAL A 168 -4.36 -8.96 -7.10
C VAL A 168 -3.93 -9.94 -6.01
N LEU A 169 -3.59 -9.40 -4.85
CA LEU A 169 -3.38 -10.19 -3.63
C LEU A 169 -3.98 -9.43 -2.45
N HIS A 170 -5.08 -9.96 -1.94
CA HIS A 170 -5.77 -9.39 -0.78
C HIS A 170 -4.88 -9.41 0.46
N ARG A 171 -5.09 -8.44 1.35
CA ARG A 171 -4.40 -8.41 2.64
C ARG A 171 -4.91 -9.53 3.52
N GLY A 172 -4.00 -10.31 4.10
CA GLY A 172 -4.32 -11.20 5.21
C GLY A 172 -4.64 -10.42 6.47
N ILE A 173 -5.65 -10.85 7.21
CA ILE A 173 -6.00 -10.34 8.55
C ILE A 173 -6.18 -11.57 9.44
N SER A 174 -5.45 -11.62 10.55
CA SER A 174 -5.67 -12.66 11.56
C SER A 174 -6.96 -12.35 12.32
N LEU A 175 -7.91 -13.28 12.27
CA LEU A 175 -9.16 -13.19 13.02
C LEU A 175 -9.13 -13.96 14.34
N ARG A 176 -8.02 -14.66 14.65
CA ARG A 176 -7.92 -15.56 15.81
C ARG A 176 -8.24 -14.90 17.15
N GLN A 177 -7.97 -13.59 17.28
CA GLN A 177 -8.32 -12.85 18.50
C GLN A 177 -9.84 -12.80 18.77
N PHE A 178 -10.66 -13.01 17.73
CA PHE A 178 -12.11 -13.04 17.85
C PHE A 178 -12.65 -14.42 18.22
N ASP A 179 -11.82 -15.46 18.15
CA ASP A 179 -12.21 -16.83 18.52
C ASP A 179 -12.62 -16.91 20.00
N ALA A 180 -12.08 -16.03 20.86
CA ALA A 180 -12.47 -15.93 22.27
C ALA A 180 -13.93 -15.47 22.49
N PHE A 181 -14.60 -14.96 21.46
CA PHE A 181 -15.96 -14.42 21.53
C PHE A 181 -17.00 -15.29 20.81
N THR A 182 -16.63 -16.46 20.30
CA THR A 182 -17.55 -17.33 19.54
C THR A 182 -18.78 -17.76 20.36
N ASP A 183 -18.60 -17.97 21.66
CA ASP A 183 -19.66 -18.44 22.57
C ASP A 183 -20.44 -17.29 23.22
N ALA A 184 -20.04 -16.03 22.98
CA ALA A 184 -20.66 -14.84 23.59
C ALA A 184 -21.89 -14.32 22.83
N THR A 185 -22.22 -14.92 21.68
CA THR A 185 -23.33 -14.48 20.84
C THR A 185 -24.65 -15.11 21.28
N GLU A 186 -25.45 -14.37 22.06
CA GLU A 186 -26.85 -14.75 22.27
C GLU A 186 -27.64 -14.65 20.94
N PRO A 187 -28.56 -15.60 20.66
CA PRO A 187 -29.43 -15.50 19.50
C PRO A 187 -30.25 -14.20 19.53
N VAL A 188 -30.09 -13.37 18.49
CA VAL A 188 -30.88 -12.14 18.35
C VAL A 188 -32.28 -12.52 17.88
N GLY A 189 -33.23 -12.59 18.81
CA GLY A 189 -34.65 -12.70 18.48
C GLY A 189 -35.20 -11.33 18.05
N TRP A 190 -35.74 -11.24 16.84
CA TRP A 190 -36.47 -10.05 16.38
C TRP A 190 -37.92 -10.11 16.84
N GLY A 191 -38.42 -9.08 17.52
CA GLY A 191 -39.83 -9.00 17.93
C GLY A 191 -40.09 -8.28 19.26
N VAL A 192 -41.30 -8.46 19.77
CA VAL A 192 -41.74 -7.87 21.05
C VAL A 192 -40.88 -8.42 22.19
N GLY A 193 -40.25 -7.53 22.96
CA GLY A 193 -39.34 -7.90 24.05
C GLY A 193 -37.86 -8.05 23.63
N MET A 194 -37.50 -7.73 22.39
CA MET A 194 -36.10 -7.76 21.95
C MET A 194 -35.21 -6.79 22.75
N LYS A 195 -33.95 -7.17 22.94
CA LYS A 195 -32.91 -6.24 23.42
C LYS A 195 -32.70 -5.12 22.38
N PRO A 196 -32.34 -3.90 22.81
CA PRO A 196 -32.06 -2.81 21.87
C PRO A 196 -31.00 -3.23 20.82
N PRO A 197 -31.20 -2.96 19.52
CA PRO A 197 -30.23 -3.31 18.50
C PRO A 197 -28.92 -2.55 18.72
N ILE A 198 -27.79 -3.25 18.59
CA ILE A 198 -26.46 -2.66 18.68
C ILE A 198 -25.96 -2.40 17.26
N ILE A 199 -25.70 -1.13 16.94
CA ILE A 199 -25.08 -0.72 15.67
C ILE A 199 -23.64 -0.29 15.97
N LEU A 200 -22.67 -0.99 15.38
CA LEU A 200 -21.24 -0.67 15.50
C LEU A 200 -20.72 -0.04 14.21
N TRP A 201 -20.19 1.18 14.32
CA TRP A 201 -19.46 1.85 13.26
C TRP A 201 -18.01 2.07 13.68
N ASN A 202 -17.11 1.16 13.26
CA ASN A 202 -15.71 1.17 13.66
C ASN A 202 -14.81 1.77 12.56
N HIS A 203 -15.01 3.05 12.28
CA HIS A 203 -14.25 3.77 11.28
C HIS A 203 -13.69 5.08 11.85
N ARG A 204 -12.63 5.62 11.21
CA ARG A 204 -12.07 6.91 11.59
C ARG A 204 -13.01 8.03 11.17
N TRP A 205 -12.98 9.14 11.90
CA TRP A 205 -13.74 10.34 11.55
C TRP A 205 -13.09 11.10 10.39
N GLU A 206 -13.10 10.48 9.21
CA GLU A 206 -12.47 10.99 7.99
C GLU A 206 -13.51 11.11 6.87
N TYR A 207 -13.22 12.00 5.91
CA TYR A 207 -14.14 12.34 4.82
C TYR A 207 -14.61 11.10 4.03
N ASP A 208 -13.68 10.22 3.70
CA ASP A 208 -13.90 8.98 2.95
C ASP A 208 -14.69 7.91 3.74
N GLN A 209 -14.85 8.10 5.05
CA GLN A 209 -15.66 7.23 5.91
C GLN A 209 -17.08 7.76 6.13
N ASN A 210 -17.33 9.03 5.76
CA ASN A 210 -18.65 9.70 5.82
C ASN A 210 -19.43 9.48 7.15
N PRO A 211 -18.84 9.80 8.32
CA PRO A 211 -19.50 9.63 9.61
C PRO A 211 -20.84 10.39 9.69
N HIS A 212 -20.92 11.58 9.06
CA HIS A 212 -22.14 12.39 9.08
C HIS A 212 -23.34 11.69 8.44
N ALA A 213 -23.15 10.95 7.35
CA ALA A 213 -24.25 10.19 6.76
C ALA A 213 -24.71 9.07 7.70
N PHE A 214 -23.79 8.36 8.34
CA PHE A 214 -24.11 7.32 9.31
C PHE A 214 -24.96 7.88 10.46
N PHE A 215 -24.53 8.97 11.11
CA PHE A 215 -25.28 9.55 12.24
C PHE A 215 -26.58 10.25 11.87
N ARG A 216 -26.78 10.64 10.60
CA ARG A 216 -28.08 11.16 10.14
C ARG A 216 -29.12 10.05 9.91
N LEU A 217 -28.68 8.80 9.79
CA LEU A 217 -29.55 7.64 9.55
C LEU A 217 -29.94 6.90 10.84
N LEU A 218 -29.32 7.27 11.97
CA LEU A 218 -29.67 6.80 13.31
C LEU A 218 -30.80 7.66 13.91
#